data_AF-A0A7C5IFE0-F1
#
_entry.id   AF-A0A7C5IFE0-F1
#
_cell.length_a   1.000
_cell.length_b   1.000
_cell.length_c   1.000
_cell.angle_alpha   90.00
_cell.angle_beta   90.00
_cell.angle_gamma   90.00
#
_symmetry.space_group_name_H-M   'P 1'
#
loop_
_entity.id
_entity.type
_entity.pdbx_description
1 polymer ?
#
loop_
_entity_poly.entity_id
_entity_poly.type
_entity_poly.pdbx_seq_one_letter_code
_entity_poly.pdbx_strand_id
1 'polypeptide(L)' 'MPVKTTIVLKDEVYEYLVKKFGKRKISETINQALMKQFFKPFKSMFGVDPWLTTKNLRDEEEPHESS' A
#
# COMPACT_ATOMS: atom_id res chain seq x y z
N MET A 1 8.66 -13.86 -11.91
CA MET A 1 7.52 -14.53 -12.58
C MET A 1 6.22 -13.93 -12.02
N PRO A 2 5.18 -13.68 -12.83
CA PRO A 2 3.89 -13.26 -12.31
C PRO A 2 3.30 -14.38 -11.43
N VAL A 3 3.06 -14.08 -10.15
CA VAL A 3 2.41 -15.01 -9.21
C VAL A 3 0.92 -14.96 -9.47
N LYS A 4 0.31 -16.12 -9.75
CA LYS A 4 -1.15 -16.24 -9.87
C LYS A 4 -1.75 -16.32 -8.47
N THR A 5 -2.68 -15.42 -8.18
CA THR A 5 -3.39 -15.38 -6.90
C THR A 5 -4.86 -15.63 -7.14
N THR A 6 -5.45 -16.55 -6.37
CA THR A 6 -6.89 -16.78 -6.36
C THR A 6 -7.51 -15.95 -5.25
N ILE A 7 -8.58 -15.23 -5.57
CA ILE A 7 -9.33 -14.42 -4.61
C ILE A 7 -10.81 -14.82 -4.66
N VAL A 8 -11.49 -14.72 -3.52
CA VAL A 8 -12.93 -14.91 -3.43
C VAL A 8 -13.61 -13.55 -3.53
N LEU A 9 -14.53 -13.42 -4.48
CA LEU A 9 -15.34 -12.22 -4.67
C LEU A 9 -16.81 -12.58 -4.48
N LYS A 10 -17.60 -11.65 -3.98
CA LYS A 10 -19.07 -11.77 -4.03
C LYS A 10 -19.53 -11.70 -5.49
N ASP A 11 -20.52 -12.50 -5.83
CA ASP A 11 -21.03 -12.61 -7.21
C ASP A 11 -21.52 -11.26 -7.75
N GLU A 12 -22.25 -10.50 -6.94
CA GLU A 12 -22.74 -9.15 -7.29
C GLU A 12 -21.60 -8.20 -7.70
N VAL A 13 -20.46 -8.28 -6.99
CA VAL A 13 -19.29 -7.45 -7.26
C VAL A 13 -18.62 -7.89 -8.55
N TYR A 14 -18.54 -9.21 -8.77
CA TYR A 14 -17.99 -9.76 -10.01
C TYR A 14 -18.84 -9.35 -11.23
N GLU A 15 -20.16 -9.48 -11.16
CA GLU A 15 -21.08 -9.06 -12.23
C GLU A 15 -20.95 -7.57 -12.54
N TYR A 16 -20.87 -6.73 -11.50
CA TYR A 16 -20.66 -5.30 -11.67
C TYR A 16 -19.34 -4.99 -12.39
N LEU A 17 -18.25 -5.64 -11.98
CA LEU A 17 -16.93 -5.47 -12.59
C LEU A 17 -16.92 -5.94 -14.05
N VAL A 18 -17.54 -7.08 -14.34
CA VAL A 18 -17.68 -7.60 -15.71
C VAL A 18 -18.47 -6.63 -16.58
N LYS A 19 -19.60 -6.11 -16.08
CA LYS A 19 -20.47 -5.19 -16.84
C LYS A 19 -19.77 -3.86 -17.14
N LYS A 20 -18.96 -3.35 -16.21
CA LYS A 20 -18.34 -2.03 -16.31
C LYS A 20 -17.00 -2.03 -17.05
N PHE A 21 -16.19 -3.07 -16.88
CA PHE A 21 -14.81 -3.10 -17.40
C PHE A 21 -14.55 -4.24 -18.41
N GLY A 22 -15.50 -5.16 -18.57
CA GLY A 22 -15.40 -6.29 -19.49
C GLY A 22 -14.46 -7.40 -18.99
N LYS A 23 -14.67 -8.64 -19.45
CA LYS A 23 -13.96 -9.84 -18.95
C LYS A 23 -12.44 -9.80 -19.13
N ARG A 24 -11.95 -9.12 -20.16
CA ARG A 24 -10.54 -9.23 -20.61
C ARG A 24 -9.54 -8.52 -19.68
N LYS A 25 -9.98 -7.53 -18.90
CA LYS A 25 -9.11 -6.70 -18.04
C LYS A 25 -9.44 -6.76 -16.54
N ILE A 26 -10.24 -7.73 -16.12
CA ILE A 26 -10.72 -7.85 -14.72
C ILE A 26 -9.57 -7.95 -13.72
N SER A 27 -8.57 -8.79 -14.00
CA SER A 27 -7.43 -8.97 -13.09
C SER A 27 -6.66 -7.65 -12.87
N GLU A 28 -6.44 -6.89 -13.95
CA GLU A 28 -5.77 -5.59 -13.89
C GLU A 28 -6.59 -4.57 -13.09
N THR A 29 -7.92 -4.54 -13.28
CA THR A 29 -8.80 -3.62 -12.55
C THR A 29 -8.86 -3.93 -11.06
N ILE A 30 -8.93 -5.22 -10.70
CA ILE A 30 -8.91 -5.66 -9.31
C ILE A 30 -7.60 -5.27 -8.66
N ASN A 31 -6.47 -5.53 -9.31
CA ASN A 31 -5.16 -5.17 -8.77
C ASN A 31 -5.03 -3.66 -8.56
N GLN A 32 -5.50 -2.83 -9.51
CA GLN A 32 -5.52 -1.37 -9.35
C GLN A 32 -6.42 -0.92 -8.19
N ALA A 33 -7.59 -1.53 -8.01
CA ALA A 33 -8.50 -1.21 -6.93
C ALA A 33 -7.91 -1.57 -5.56
N LEU A 34 -7.33 -2.76 -5.43
CA LEU A 34 -6.65 -3.22 -4.22
C LEU A 34 -5.43 -2.35 -3.93
N MET A 35 -4.62 -2.02 -4.94
CA MET A 35 -3.47 -1.15 -4.77
C MET A 35 -3.88 0.23 -4.25
N LYS A 36 -4.93 0.84 -4.83
CA LYS A 36 -5.45 2.13 -4.38
C LYS A 36 -5.96 2.09 -2.94
N GLN A 37 -6.50 0.97 -2.48
CA GLN A 37 -7.04 0.84 -1.13
C GLN A 37 -5.93 0.58 -0.10
N PHE A 38 -5.00 -0.33 -0.40
CA PHE A 38 -3.94 -0.73 0.54
C PHE A 38 -2.74 0.23 0.55
N PHE A 39 -2.36 0.77 -0.61
CA PHE A 39 -1.29 1.76 -0.73
C PHE A 39 -1.81 3.19 -0.74
N LYS A 40 -3.09 3.41 -0.39
CA LYS A 40 -3.51 4.75 -0.01
C LYS A 40 -2.59 5.17 1.14
N PRO A 41 -1.95 6.34 1.09
CA PRO A 41 -1.19 6.83 2.23
C PRO A 41 -2.17 7.02 3.38
N PHE A 42 -2.28 6.02 4.24
CA PHE A 42 -2.72 6.25 5.60
C PHE A 42 -1.63 7.12 6.20
N LYS A 43 -2.04 8.24 6.83
CA LYS A 43 -1.15 8.93 7.76
C LYS A 43 -0.66 7.86 8.74
N SER A 44 0.60 7.47 8.59
CA SER A 44 1.26 6.54 9.49
C SER A 44 1.06 7.06 10.91
N MET A 45 0.56 6.21 11.83
CA MET A 45 0.56 6.53 13.26
C MET A 45 1.99 6.58 13.81
N PHE A 46 2.97 6.05 13.07
CA PHE A 46 4.38 6.27 13.33
C PHE A 46 4.76 7.62 12.73
N GLY A 47 5.09 8.56 13.62
CA GLY A 47 5.26 9.97 13.37
C GLY A 47 6.17 10.29 12.20
N VAL A 48 5.55 10.53 11.05
CA VAL A 48 6.16 11.33 9.99
C VAL A 48 5.13 12.36 9.60
N ASP A 49 4.85 13.28 10.52
CA ASP A 49 4.33 14.55 10.08
C ASP A 49 5.33 15.13 9.07
N PRO A 50 4.90 15.70 7.94
CA PRO A 50 5.82 16.20 6.91
C PRO A 50 6.82 17.26 7.38
N TRP A 51 6.59 17.89 8.54
CA TRP A 51 7.49 18.86 9.16
C TRP A 51 8.60 18.19 10.01
N LEU A 52 8.42 16.93 10.40
CA LEU A 52 9.38 16.17 11.20
C LEU A 52 10.50 15.68 10.29
N THR A 53 11.53 16.49 10.14
CA THR A 53 12.71 16.19 9.32
C THR A 53 13.89 15.87 10.23
N THR A 54 14.64 14.82 9.93
CA THR A 54 15.85 14.43 10.70
C THR A 54 17.05 15.35 10.50
N LYS A 55 16.93 16.40 9.68
CA LYS A 55 18.03 17.30 9.28
C LYS A 55 18.73 18.03 10.43
N ASN A 56 18.13 18.07 11.64
CA ASN A 56 18.71 18.69 12.84
C ASN A 56 18.59 17.79 14.08
N LEU A 57 18.34 16.49 13.91
CA LEU A 57 18.46 15.58 15.05
C LEU A 57 19.95 15.52 15.39
N ARG A 58 20.29 15.93 16.61
CA ARG A 58 21.63 15.75 17.16
C ARG A 58 21.78 14.27 17.44
N ASP A 59 22.73 13.62 16.79
CA ASP A 59 23.16 12.29 17.21
C ASP A 59 23.83 12.48 18.57
N GLU A 60 23.09 12.19 19.64
CA GLU A 60 23.69 11.97 20.96
C GLU A 60 24.43 10.63 20.85
N GLU A 61 25.68 10.67 20.38
CA GLU A 61 26.58 9.53 20.53
C GLU A 61 26.70 9.26 22.03
N GLU A 62 26.13 8.13 22.48
CA GLU A 62 26.30 7.69 23.86
C GLU A 62 27.80 7.47 24.11
N PRO A 63 28.39 8.06 25.16
CA PRO A 63 29.83 8.07 25.40
C PRO A 63 30.44 6.69 25.72
N HIS A 64 29.71 5.60 25.49
CA HIS A 64 30.10 4.23 25.80
C HIS A 64 30.57 3.44 24.56
N GLU A 65 30.51 3.99 23.36
CA GLU A 65 30.88 3.27 22.12
C GLU A 65 32.36 3.33 21.74
N SER A 66 33.22 4.03 22.51
CA SER A 66 34.68 3.97 22.32
C SER A 66 35.35 3.16 23.44
N SER A 67 35.34 1.83 23.27
CA SER A 67 36.27 0.91 23.95
C SER A 67 37.54 0.71 23.13
#